data_AF-A0A3B9MXE7-F1
#
_entry.id   AF-A0A3B9MXE7-F1
#
_cell.length_a   1.000
_cell.length_b   1.000
_cell.length_c   1.000
_cell.angle_alpha   90.00
_cell.angle_beta   90.00
_cell.angle_gamma   90.00
#
_symmetry.space_group_name_H-M   'P 1'
#
loop_
_entity.id
_entity.type
_entity.pdbx_description
1 polymer ?
#
loop_
_entity_poly.entity_id
_entity_poly.type
_entity_poly.pdbx_seq_one_letter_code
_entity_poly.pdbx_strand_id
1 'polypeptide(L)'
;MTNFYRLLHSPHVSEDFSKRLCFLNNVRSKYLTIFLILLASVFTFYDIFILQKVSDSHIFLLHIKADIIFLVFSFIFALYIFYNQVSNHHKIKNHHKYIHGIISLFMLSWSVFKSVILIKFEDGDYSIAITCILASCILYIFPLYVYLSQLLFTFVFAVIISLLYNITFHEIINNIMLLSTILVFSMIISRYIYNLQIKILIKEKEAIRYRKI
;
A
#
# COMPACT_ATOMS: atom_id res chain seq x y z
N MET A 1 16.17 -27.11 -14.42
CA MET A 1 15.74 -26.02 -13.49
C MET A 1 16.88 -25.09 -13.04
N THR A 2 18.15 -25.53 -13.05
CA THR A 2 19.33 -24.75 -12.59
C THR A 2 19.69 -23.54 -13.46
N ASN A 3 19.43 -23.57 -14.77
CA ASN A 3 19.73 -22.44 -15.66
C ASN A 3 18.78 -21.23 -15.51
N PHE A 4 17.57 -21.44 -14.99
CA PHE A 4 16.58 -20.38 -14.79
C PHE A 4 16.96 -19.44 -13.63
N TYR A 5 17.42 -20.02 -12.52
CA TYR A 5 17.96 -19.28 -11.38
C TYR A 5 19.24 -18.51 -11.74
N ARG A 6 20.10 -19.09 -12.59
CA ARG A 6 21.34 -18.45 -13.03
C ARG A 6 21.10 -17.28 -13.99
N LEU A 7 20.06 -17.35 -14.83
CA LEU A 7 19.67 -16.24 -15.72
C LEU A 7 19.06 -15.06 -14.95
N LEU A 8 18.27 -15.33 -13.91
CA LEU A 8 17.73 -14.32 -12.99
C LEU A 8 18.80 -13.60 -12.17
N HIS A 9 19.93 -14.27 -11.90
CA HIS A 9 21.05 -13.72 -11.14
C HIS A 9 22.08 -12.93 -11.97
N SER A 10 21.93 -12.81 -13.29
CA SER A 10 22.75 -11.88 -14.05
C SER A 10 22.39 -10.44 -13.63
N PRO A 11 23.36 -9.62 -13.18
CA PRO A 11 23.09 -8.29 -12.61
C PRO A 11 22.37 -7.34 -13.58
N HIS A 12 22.55 -7.50 -14.90
CA HIS A 12 21.82 -6.72 -15.89
C HIS A 12 20.37 -7.18 -16.08
N VAL A 13 20.08 -8.47 -15.89
CA VAL A 13 18.72 -9.02 -15.98
C VAL A 13 17.90 -8.60 -14.74
N SER A 14 18.53 -8.53 -13.57
CA SER A 14 17.89 -8.12 -12.32
C SER A 14 17.59 -6.61 -12.27
N GLU A 15 18.46 -5.76 -12.84
CA GLU A 15 18.24 -4.31 -12.88
C GLU A 15 17.10 -3.92 -13.85
N ASP A 16 17.09 -4.49 -15.05
CA ASP A 16 16.03 -4.28 -16.04
C ASP A 16 14.67 -4.76 -15.52
N PHE A 17 14.66 -5.91 -14.84
CA PHE A 17 13.48 -6.44 -14.16
C PHE A 17 12.97 -5.50 -13.06
N SER A 18 13.86 -4.98 -12.21
CA SER A 18 13.53 -4.00 -11.17
C SER A 18 12.92 -2.72 -11.75
N LYS A 19 13.46 -2.23 -12.88
CA LYS A 19 12.90 -1.06 -13.59
C LYS A 19 11.51 -1.36 -14.14
N ARG A 20 11.27 -2.53 -14.73
CA ARG A 20 9.93 -2.91 -15.23
C ARG A 20 8.89 -3.02 -14.12
N LEU A 21 9.23 -3.62 -12.98
CA LEU A 21 8.33 -3.64 -11.82
C LEU A 21 8.00 -2.23 -11.32
N CYS A 22 9.02 -1.37 -11.23
CA CYS A 22 8.82 0.04 -10.88
C CYS A 22 7.92 0.76 -11.90
N PHE A 23 8.04 0.45 -13.19
CA PHE A 23 7.19 1.02 -14.24
C PHE A 23 5.72 0.64 -14.05
N LEU A 24 5.46 -0.65 -13.83
CA LEU A 24 4.11 -1.16 -13.57
C LEU A 24 3.50 -0.50 -12.33
N ASN A 25 4.27 -0.40 -11.24
CA ASN A 25 3.84 0.29 -10.03
C ASN A 25 3.54 1.77 -10.30
N ASN A 26 4.34 2.44 -11.12
CA ASN A 26 4.12 3.85 -11.46
C ASN A 26 2.82 4.07 -12.24
N VAL A 27 2.52 3.22 -13.23
CA VAL A 27 1.26 3.27 -13.97
C VAL A 27 0.07 3.06 -13.04
N ARG A 28 0.16 2.10 -12.12
CA ARG A 28 -0.90 1.81 -11.14
C ARG A 28 -1.05 2.93 -10.11
N SER A 29 0.06 3.49 -9.61
CA SER A 29 0.08 4.62 -8.66
C SER A 29 -0.61 5.85 -9.21
N LYS A 30 -0.57 6.09 -10.53
CA LYS A 30 -1.28 7.20 -11.14
C LYS A 30 -2.78 7.15 -10.86
N TYR A 31 -3.40 6.00 -11.14
CA TYR A 31 -4.84 5.83 -10.90
C TYR A 31 -5.15 5.71 -9.41
N LEU A 32 -4.28 5.03 -8.66
CA LEU A 32 -4.45 4.91 -7.21
C LEU A 32 -4.43 6.28 -6.53
N THR A 33 -3.47 7.16 -6.83
CA THR A 33 -3.38 8.49 -6.17
C THR A 33 -4.60 9.36 -6.46
N ILE A 34 -5.16 9.30 -7.67
CA ILE A 34 -6.45 9.94 -7.98
C ILE A 34 -7.57 9.34 -7.13
N PHE A 35 -7.64 8.00 -7.06
CA PHE A 35 -8.62 7.31 -6.24
C PHE A 35 -8.48 7.67 -4.75
N LEU A 36 -7.26 7.80 -4.22
CA LEU A 36 -7.02 8.20 -2.84
C LEU A 36 -7.53 9.63 -2.56
N ILE A 37 -7.35 10.57 -3.50
CA ILE A 37 -7.90 11.93 -3.37
C ILE A 37 -9.43 11.89 -3.31
N LEU A 38 -10.07 11.13 -4.21
CA LEU A 38 -11.52 10.97 -4.21
C LEU A 38 -12.01 10.33 -2.90
N LEU A 39 -11.36 9.26 -2.47
CA LEU A 39 -11.66 8.55 -1.23
C LEU A 39 -11.53 9.48 -0.01
N ALA A 40 -10.42 10.21 0.10
CA ALA A 40 -10.18 11.17 1.18
C ALA A 40 -11.23 12.29 1.19
N SER A 41 -11.65 12.75 0.02
CA SER A 41 -12.71 13.76 -0.12
C SER A 41 -14.05 13.20 0.40
N VAL A 42 -14.41 11.97 0.02
CA VAL A 42 -15.63 11.30 0.50
C VAL A 42 -15.63 11.14 2.01
N PHE A 43 -14.52 10.69 2.61
CA PHE A 43 -14.40 10.57 4.07
C PHE A 43 -14.47 11.93 4.78
N THR A 44 -13.80 12.96 4.24
CA THR A 44 -13.87 14.32 4.80
C THR A 44 -15.31 14.85 4.75
N PHE A 45 -16.04 14.60 3.65
CA PHE A 45 -17.44 14.97 3.54
C PHE A 45 -18.32 14.21 4.53
N TYR A 46 -18.10 12.91 4.69
CA TYR A 46 -18.79 12.10 5.70
C TYR A 46 -18.58 12.67 7.10
N ASP A 47 -17.33 12.98 7.45
CA ASP A 47 -16.97 13.52 8.75
C ASP A 47 -17.70 14.85 9.02
N ILE A 48 -17.73 15.77 8.05
CA ILE A 48 -18.37 17.09 8.20
C ILE A 48 -19.90 16.98 8.27
N PHE A 49 -20.52 16.23 7.36
CA PHE A 49 -21.99 16.25 7.21
C PHE A 49 -22.71 15.32 8.17
N ILE A 50 -22.07 14.22 8.55
CA ILE A 50 -22.66 13.14 9.36
C ILE A 50 -21.97 13.10 10.72
N LEU A 51 -20.65 12.86 10.75
CA LEU A 51 -19.96 12.57 12.01
C LEU A 51 -19.98 13.74 13.00
N GLN A 52 -19.85 14.98 12.50
CA GLN A 52 -19.95 16.19 13.31
C GLN A 52 -21.26 16.27 14.12
N LYS A 53 -22.35 15.66 13.63
CA LYS A 53 -23.67 15.71 14.27
C LYS A 53 -23.92 14.59 15.28
N VAL A 54 -23.19 13.48 15.15
CA VAL A 54 -23.47 12.23 15.86
C VAL A 54 -22.41 11.90 16.90
N SER A 55 -21.18 12.37 16.70
CA SER A 55 -20.02 12.04 17.53
C SER A 55 -19.57 13.23 18.39
N ASP A 56 -18.85 12.94 19.48
CA ASP A 56 -18.29 14.00 20.31
C ASP A 56 -17.30 14.86 19.52
N SER A 57 -17.26 16.15 19.86
CA SER A 57 -16.41 17.14 19.19
C SER A 57 -14.93 16.73 19.09
N HIS A 58 -14.40 16.06 20.11
CA HIS A 58 -13.02 15.56 20.12
C HIS A 58 -12.81 14.42 19.10
N ILE A 59 -13.76 13.48 19.02
CA ILE A 59 -13.66 12.31 18.13
C ILE A 59 -13.77 12.78 16.67
N PHE A 60 -14.76 13.64 16.39
CA PHE A 60 -14.88 14.33 15.11
C PHE A 60 -13.59 15.04 14.70
N LEU A 61 -12.98 15.80 15.61
CA LEU A 61 -11.73 16.52 15.34
C LEU A 61 -10.55 15.59 15.02
N LEU A 62 -10.48 14.40 15.61
CA LEU A 62 -9.45 13.42 15.29
C LEU A 62 -9.63 12.87 13.87
N HIS A 63 -10.86 12.47 13.55
CA HIS A 63 -11.21 11.92 12.23
C HIS A 63 -10.93 12.94 11.11
N ILE A 64 -11.40 14.17 11.26
CA ILE A 64 -11.22 15.20 10.22
C ILE A 64 -9.75 15.60 10.04
N LYS A 65 -8.97 15.67 11.13
CA LYS A 65 -7.53 15.96 11.03
C LYS A 65 -6.80 14.88 10.25
N ALA A 66 -7.11 13.61 10.53
CA ALA A 66 -6.49 12.50 9.81
C ALA A 66 -6.84 12.51 8.32
N ASP A 67 -8.10 12.82 7.98
CA ASP A 67 -8.56 12.84 6.59
C ASP A 67 -8.02 14.03 5.81
N ILE A 68 -7.88 15.21 6.44
CA ILE A 68 -7.21 16.36 5.82
C ILE A 68 -5.73 16.05 5.57
N ILE A 69 -5.02 15.47 6.55
CA ILE A 69 -3.62 15.06 6.37
C ILE A 69 -3.54 14.05 5.21
N PHE A 70 -4.43 13.06 5.19
CA PHE A 70 -4.47 12.05 4.14
C PHE A 70 -4.73 12.66 2.75
N LEU A 71 -5.66 13.62 2.65
CA LEU A 71 -5.99 14.34 1.43
C LEU A 71 -4.78 15.14 0.91
N VAL A 72 -4.14 15.93 1.78
CA VAL A 72 -2.97 16.77 1.42
C VAL A 72 -1.83 15.91 0.88
N PHE A 73 -1.48 14.83 1.59
CA PHE A 73 -0.42 13.93 1.14
C PHE A 73 -0.82 13.17 -0.13
N SER A 74 -2.08 12.75 -0.27
CA SER A 74 -2.57 12.13 -1.51
C SER A 74 -2.43 13.07 -2.71
N PHE A 75 -2.68 14.37 -2.53
CA PHE A 75 -2.46 15.39 -3.54
C PHE A 75 -0.98 15.56 -3.90
N ILE A 76 -0.10 15.64 -2.88
CA ILE A 76 1.36 15.70 -3.09
C ILE A 76 1.85 14.47 -3.85
N PHE A 77 1.38 13.27 -3.49
CA PHE A 77 1.75 12.04 -4.18
C PHE A 77 1.22 12.01 -5.61
N ALA A 78 0.00 12.46 -5.86
CA ALA A 78 -0.53 12.57 -7.21
C ALA A 78 0.35 13.51 -8.06
N LEU A 79 0.61 14.73 -7.59
CA LEU A 79 1.49 15.68 -8.29
C LEU A 79 2.86 15.07 -8.59
N TYR A 80 3.46 14.40 -7.60
CA TYR A 80 4.75 13.74 -7.78
C TYR A 80 4.71 12.66 -8.86
N ILE A 81 3.71 11.78 -8.85
CA ILE A 81 3.57 10.68 -9.82
C ILE A 81 3.31 11.20 -11.23
N PHE A 82 2.46 12.23 -11.36
CA PHE A 82 2.17 12.85 -12.66
C PHE A 82 3.39 13.59 -13.21
N TYR A 83 4.11 14.35 -12.38
CA TYR A 83 5.32 15.06 -12.80
C TYR A 83 6.45 14.12 -13.21
N ASN A 84 6.59 13.00 -12.51
CA ASN A 84 7.63 12.00 -12.78
C ASN A 84 7.16 10.84 -13.67
N GLN A 85 6.08 11.04 -14.43
CA GLN A 85 5.56 9.98 -15.29
C GLN A 85 6.55 9.67 -16.43
N VAL A 86 7.10 8.47 -16.42
CA VAL A 86 7.99 7.99 -17.49
C VAL A 86 7.20 7.30 -18.59
N SER A 87 7.62 7.49 -19.84
CA SER A 87 7.03 6.81 -21.01
C SER A 87 7.51 5.37 -21.19
N ASN A 88 8.66 5.01 -20.61
CA ASN A 88 9.29 3.70 -20.78
C ASN A 88 10.13 3.33 -19.52
N HIS A 89 10.20 2.04 -19.19
CA HIS A 89 10.96 1.50 -18.06
C HIS A 89 12.45 1.86 -18.06
N HIS A 90 13.07 2.03 -19.23
CA HIS A 90 14.48 2.45 -19.32
C HIS A 90 14.76 3.86 -18.76
N LYS A 91 13.73 4.72 -18.67
CA LYS A 91 13.85 6.09 -18.13
C LYS A 91 13.67 6.15 -16.62
N ILE A 92 13.43 5.01 -15.95
CA ILE A 92 13.23 4.96 -14.51
C ILE A 92 14.55 5.18 -13.78
N LYS A 93 14.60 6.29 -13.04
CA LYS A 93 15.64 6.61 -12.07
C LYS A 93 15.40 5.84 -10.76
N ASN A 94 16.47 5.60 -9.99
CA ASN A 94 16.41 4.81 -8.76
C ASN A 94 15.47 5.37 -7.69
N HIS A 95 15.34 6.69 -7.58
CA HIS A 95 14.48 7.31 -6.58
C HIS A 95 12.98 6.98 -6.74
N HIS A 96 12.50 6.64 -7.94
CA HIS A 96 11.12 6.18 -8.15
C HIS A 96 10.82 4.83 -7.47
N LYS A 97 11.84 4.05 -7.11
CA LYS A 97 11.64 2.75 -6.46
C LYS A 97 11.07 2.91 -5.04
N TYR A 98 11.36 4.02 -4.38
CA TYR A 98 10.97 4.26 -2.99
C TYR A 98 9.60 4.93 -2.87
N ILE A 99 9.19 5.76 -3.84
CA ILE A 99 7.95 6.53 -3.71
C ILE A 99 6.72 5.63 -3.58
N HIS A 100 6.65 4.54 -4.34
CA HIS A 100 5.53 3.59 -4.26
C HIS A 100 5.46 2.94 -2.88
N GLY A 101 6.62 2.64 -2.30
CA GLY A 101 6.73 2.14 -0.94
C GLY A 101 6.19 3.13 0.09
N ILE A 102 6.52 4.41 -0.06
CA ILE A 102 6.06 5.51 0.80
C ILE A 102 4.54 5.70 0.67
N ILE A 103 4.00 5.75 -0.55
CA ILE A 103 2.56 5.91 -0.80
C ILE A 103 1.79 4.76 -0.15
N SER A 104 2.24 3.53 -0.38
CA SER A 104 1.61 2.33 0.20
C SER A 104 1.68 2.35 1.73
N LEU A 105 2.82 2.73 2.32
CA LEU A 105 2.96 2.81 3.76
C LEU A 105 2.02 3.86 4.37
N PHE A 106 1.94 5.03 3.74
CA PHE A 106 1.07 6.11 4.18
C PHE A 106 -0.41 5.71 4.16
N MET A 107 -0.86 5.03 3.09
CA MET A 107 -2.21 4.48 3.00
C MET A 107 -2.50 3.47 4.11
N LEU A 108 -1.56 2.56 4.38
CA LEU A 108 -1.71 1.57 5.45
C LEU A 108 -1.77 2.24 6.84
N SER A 109 -0.88 3.18 7.13
CA SER A 109 -0.86 3.91 8.39
C SER A 109 -2.14 4.70 8.63
N TRP A 110 -2.64 5.43 7.63
CA TRP A 110 -3.92 6.13 7.73
C TRP A 110 -5.08 5.17 7.98
N SER A 111 -5.13 4.04 7.26
CA SER A 111 -6.20 3.06 7.40
C SER A 111 -6.25 2.41 8.79
N VAL A 112 -5.08 2.09 9.36
CA VAL A 112 -4.96 1.57 10.73
C VAL A 112 -5.39 2.64 11.74
N PHE A 113 -4.93 3.87 11.57
CA PHE A 113 -5.31 4.97 12.44
C PHE A 113 -6.83 5.16 12.46
N LYS A 114 -7.48 5.23 11.29
CA LYS A 114 -8.94 5.39 11.17
C LYS A 114 -9.67 4.22 11.81
N SER A 115 -9.28 2.97 11.53
CA SER A 115 -9.90 1.78 12.14
C SER A 115 -9.76 1.72 13.66
N VAL A 116 -8.60 2.08 14.21
CA VAL A 116 -8.40 2.06 15.68
C VAL A 116 -9.28 3.10 16.37
N ILE A 117 -9.45 4.28 15.78
CA ILE A 117 -10.37 5.30 16.31
C ILE A 117 -11.82 4.82 16.24
N LEU A 118 -12.25 4.26 15.09
CA LEU A 118 -13.59 3.71 14.93
C LEU A 118 -13.92 2.65 15.98
N ILE A 119 -13.00 1.74 16.26
CA ILE A 119 -13.18 0.68 17.26
C ILE A 119 -13.29 1.28 18.66
N LYS A 120 -12.46 2.27 18.99
CA LYS A 120 -12.45 2.84 20.33
C LYS A 120 -13.70 3.67 20.64
N PHE A 121 -14.26 4.33 19.63
CA PHE A 121 -15.21 5.42 19.83
C PHE A 121 -16.57 5.22 19.14
N GLU A 122 -16.69 4.32 18.16
CA GLU A 122 -17.87 4.22 17.28
C GLU A 122 -18.33 2.76 17.07
N ASP A 123 -17.94 1.83 17.96
CA ASP A 123 -18.20 0.38 17.83
C ASP A 123 -17.88 -0.19 16.43
N GLY A 124 -16.90 0.43 15.77
CA GLY A 124 -16.52 0.09 14.40
C GLY A 124 -15.63 -1.15 14.29
N ASP A 125 -15.17 -1.43 13.08
CA ASP A 125 -14.33 -2.59 12.80
C ASP A 125 -13.05 -2.23 12.00
N TYR A 126 -12.26 -3.25 11.67
CA TYR A 126 -11.06 -3.08 10.86
C TYR A 126 -11.33 -3.03 9.35
N SER A 127 -12.57 -2.94 8.89
CA SER A 127 -12.90 -3.07 7.46
C SER A 127 -12.10 -2.12 6.57
N ILE A 128 -11.86 -0.88 7.02
CA ILE A 128 -11.02 0.10 6.30
C ILE A 128 -9.56 -0.39 6.20
N ALA A 129 -8.94 -0.78 7.31
CA ALA A 129 -7.58 -1.30 7.33
C ALA A 129 -7.44 -2.59 6.48
N ILE A 130 -8.38 -3.52 6.59
CA ILE A 130 -8.41 -4.77 5.84
C ILE A 130 -8.46 -4.50 4.34
N THR A 131 -9.37 -3.61 3.92
CA THR A 131 -9.51 -3.21 2.52
C THR A 131 -8.23 -2.58 2.00
N CYS A 132 -7.58 -1.71 2.79
CA CYS A 132 -6.33 -1.07 2.39
C CYS A 132 -5.16 -2.07 2.32
N ILE A 133 -5.06 -3.03 3.25
CA ILE A 133 -4.05 -4.09 3.22
C ILE A 133 -4.20 -4.94 1.95
N LEU A 134 -5.42 -5.39 1.63
CA LEU A 134 -5.69 -6.19 0.43
C LEU A 134 -5.48 -5.37 -0.86
N ALA A 135 -5.94 -4.12 -0.90
CA ALA A 135 -5.70 -3.24 -2.03
C ALA A 135 -4.20 -3.03 -2.27
N SER A 136 -3.41 -2.81 -1.21
CA SER A 136 -1.96 -2.63 -1.31
C SER A 136 -1.27 -3.84 -1.92
N CYS A 137 -1.70 -5.06 -1.56
CA CYS A 137 -1.08 -6.30 -2.01
C CYS A 137 -1.37 -6.62 -3.48
N ILE A 138 -2.54 -6.20 -3.98
CA ILE A 138 -2.96 -6.39 -5.37
C ILE A 138 -2.34 -5.32 -6.28
N LEU A 139 -2.36 -4.07 -5.83
CA LEU A 139 -1.94 -2.92 -6.65
C LEU A 139 -0.42 -2.85 -6.76
N TYR A 140 0.31 -3.01 -5.66
CA TYR A 140 1.77 -2.86 -5.67
C TYR A 140 2.49 -4.19 -5.76
N ILE A 141 3.45 -4.25 -6.68
CA ILE A 141 4.34 -5.40 -6.83
C ILE A 141 5.68 -5.03 -6.18
N PHE A 142 5.87 -5.48 -4.94
CA PHE A 142 7.09 -5.23 -4.18
C PHE A 142 7.94 -6.50 -4.02
N PRO A 143 9.27 -6.36 -3.90
CA PRO A 143 10.11 -7.42 -3.36
C PRO A 143 9.63 -7.83 -1.95
N LEU A 144 9.85 -9.10 -1.59
CA LEU A 144 9.39 -9.67 -0.32
C LEU A 144 9.75 -8.80 0.89
N TYR A 145 11.01 -8.38 0.98
CA TYR A 145 11.51 -7.62 2.14
C TYR A 145 10.83 -6.26 2.28
N VAL A 146 10.52 -5.60 1.16
CA VAL A 146 9.83 -4.30 1.18
C VAL A 146 8.40 -4.49 1.68
N TYR A 147 7.67 -5.45 1.13
CA TYR A 147 6.30 -5.71 1.56
C TYR A 147 6.24 -6.15 3.03
N LEU A 148 7.12 -7.08 3.44
CA LEU A 148 7.21 -7.52 4.82
C LEU A 148 7.51 -6.36 5.79
N SER A 149 8.40 -5.45 5.41
CA SER A 149 8.71 -4.28 6.23
C SER A 149 7.51 -3.34 6.40
N GLN A 150 6.69 -3.17 5.35
CA GLN A 150 5.47 -2.36 5.42
C GLN A 150 4.43 -3.01 6.33
N LEU A 151 4.25 -4.33 6.24
CA LEU A 151 3.32 -5.06 7.10
C LEU A 151 3.76 -5.01 8.57
N LEU A 152 5.06 -5.19 8.84
CA LEU A 152 5.61 -5.08 10.20
C LEU A 152 5.44 -3.67 10.77
N PHE A 153 5.71 -2.64 9.98
CA PHE A 153 5.49 -1.26 10.40
C PHE A 153 4.01 -1.00 10.70
N THR A 154 3.12 -1.45 9.83
CA THR A 154 1.66 -1.33 10.00
C THR A 154 1.19 -2.00 11.29
N PHE A 155 1.74 -3.18 11.58
CA PHE A 155 1.48 -3.91 12.82
C PHE A 155 1.94 -3.15 14.06
N VAL A 156 3.21 -2.72 14.09
CA VAL A 156 3.78 -1.96 15.22
C VAL A 156 3.01 -0.65 15.43
N PHE A 157 2.65 0.02 14.34
CA PHE A 157 1.86 1.24 14.39
C PHE A 157 0.47 1.02 15.00
N ALA A 158 -0.23 -0.07 14.63
CA ALA A 158 -1.52 -0.43 15.22
C ALA A 158 -1.43 -0.63 16.75
N VAL A 159 -0.37 -1.31 17.21
CA VAL A 159 -0.11 -1.52 18.65
C VAL A 159 0.11 -0.20 19.36
N ILE A 160 0.98 0.68 18.82
CA ILE A 160 1.27 1.98 19.42
C ILE A 160 0.00 2.83 19.52
N ILE A 161 -0.79 2.94 18.45
CA ILE A 161 -2.02 3.73 18.44
C ILE A 161 -3.05 3.15 19.43
N SER A 162 -3.17 1.83 19.50
CA SER A 162 -4.09 1.19 20.45
C SER A 162 -3.72 1.45 21.91
N LEU A 163 -2.42 1.45 22.22
CA LEU A 163 -1.90 1.81 23.54
C LEU A 163 -2.13 3.30 23.85
N LEU A 164 -1.92 4.19 22.89
CA LEU A 164 -2.14 5.64 23.07
C LEU A 164 -3.61 5.97 23.39
N TYR A 165 -4.56 5.21 22.83
CA TYR A 165 -6.00 5.40 23.08
C TYR A 165 -6.54 4.55 24.24
N ASN A 166 -5.66 3.91 25.03
CA ASN A 166 -6.04 3.07 26.18
C ASN A 166 -7.12 2.03 25.81
N ILE A 167 -6.94 1.35 24.68
CA ILE A 167 -7.76 0.19 24.31
C ILE A 167 -7.45 -0.94 25.29
N THR A 168 -8.45 -1.76 25.64
CA THR A 168 -8.25 -2.83 26.61
C THR A 168 -7.26 -3.87 26.08
N PHE A 169 -6.50 -4.50 26.97
CA PHE A 169 -5.51 -5.50 26.55
C PHE A 169 -6.13 -6.66 25.76
N HIS A 170 -7.35 -7.07 26.13
CA HIS A 170 -8.08 -8.12 25.41
C HIS A 170 -8.43 -7.70 23.97
N GLU A 171 -8.93 -6.48 23.78
CA GLU A 171 -9.19 -5.92 22.45
C GLU A 171 -7.91 -5.80 21.64
N ILE A 172 -6.81 -5.33 22.24
CA ILE A 172 -5.50 -5.25 21.57
C ILE A 172 -5.08 -6.63 21.04
N ILE A 173 -5.21 -7.69 21.84
CA ILE A 173 -4.89 -9.06 21.40
C ILE A 173 -5.77 -9.49 20.23
N ASN A 174 -7.10 -9.32 20.34
CA ASN A 174 -8.03 -9.71 19.28
C ASN A 174 -7.73 -8.97 17.97
N ASN A 175 -7.44 -7.68 18.07
CA ASN A 175 -7.08 -6.81 16.96
C ASN A 175 -5.77 -7.26 16.30
N ILE A 176 -4.77 -7.60 17.09
CA ILE A 176 -3.47 -8.14 16.64
C ILE A 176 -3.67 -9.48 15.91
N MET A 177 -4.51 -10.37 16.44
CA MET A 177 -4.77 -11.67 15.83
C MET A 177 -5.47 -11.52 14.47
N LEU A 178 -6.47 -10.64 14.37
CA LEU A 178 -7.14 -10.34 13.11
C LEU A 178 -6.18 -9.74 12.08
N LEU A 179 -5.44 -8.69 12.47
CA LEU A 179 -4.48 -8.04 11.58
C LEU A 179 -3.42 -9.04 11.12
N SER A 180 -2.80 -9.80 12.02
CA SER A 180 -1.77 -10.79 11.67
C SER A 180 -2.26 -11.83 10.65
N THR A 181 -3.49 -12.34 10.83
CA THR A 181 -4.12 -13.28 9.88
C THR A 181 -4.23 -12.67 8.48
N ILE A 182 -4.70 -11.43 8.41
CA ILE A 182 -4.91 -10.71 7.14
C ILE A 182 -3.57 -10.34 6.50
N LEU A 183 -2.57 -9.98 7.30
CA LEU A 183 -1.20 -9.75 6.83
C LEU A 183 -0.63 -11.02 6.17
N VAL A 184 -0.82 -12.20 6.76
CA VAL A 184 -0.40 -13.48 6.16
C VAL A 184 -1.10 -13.73 4.82
N PHE A 185 -2.42 -13.57 4.74
CA PHE A 185 -3.15 -13.71 3.48
C PHE A 185 -2.66 -12.72 2.41
N SER A 186 -2.49 -11.46 2.80
CA SER A 186 -2.00 -10.41 1.90
C SER A 186 -0.60 -10.71 1.36
N MET A 187 0.27 -11.31 2.18
CA MET A 187 1.61 -11.75 1.80
C MET A 187 1.55 -12.87 0.77
N ILE A 188 0.70 -13.88 0.98
CA ILE A 188 0.53 -14.98 0.02
C ILE A 188 0.06 -14.44 -1.34
N ILE A 189 -0.93 -13.56 -1.36
CA ILE A 189 -1.46 -12.93 -2.57
C ILE A 189 -0.36 -12.12 -3.27
N SER A 190 0.32 -11.23 -2.54
CA SER A 190 1.42 -10.41 -3.08
C SER A 190 2.52 -11.28 -3.72
N ARG A 191 2.89 -12.39 -3.08
CA ARG A 191 3.91 -13.31 -3.62
C ARG A 191 3.44 -14.09 -4.82
N TYR A 192 2.17 -14.50 -4.84
CA TYR A 192 1.59 -15.13 -6.02
C TYR A 192 1.63 -14.17 -7.23
N ILE A 193 1.21 -12.91 -7.05
CA ILE A 193 1.23 -11.89 -8.11
C ILE A 193 2.66 -11.61 -8.57
N TYR A 194 3.60 -11.44 -7.63
CA TYR A 194 5.02 -11.22 -7.94
C TYR A 194 5.59 -12.36 -8.80
N ASN A 195 5.33 -13.61 -8.43
CA ASN A 195 5.78 -14.78 -9.18
C ASN A 195 5.14 -14.88 -10.57
N LEU A 196 3.87 -14.50 -10.70
CA LEU A 196 3.18 -14.48 -11.99
C LEU A 196 3.81 -13.43 -12.93
N GLN A 197 4.15 -12.25 -12.41
CA GLN A 197 4.83 -11.20 -13.16
C GLN A 197 6.24 -11.63 -13.59
N ILE A 198 6.99 -12.34 -12.73
CA ILE A 198 8.26 -12.95 -13.12
C ILE A 198 8.08 -13.88 -14.33
N LYS A 199 7.10 -14.79 -14.26
CA LYS A 199 6.85 -15.76 -15.34
C LYS A 199 6.50 -15.09 -16.66
N ILE A 200 5.66 -14.05 -16.64
CA ILE A 200 5.31 -13.27 -17.85
C ILE A 200 6.56 -12.63 -18.45
N LEU A 201 7.34 -11.94 -17.62
CA LEU A 201 8.51 -11.20 -18.08
C LEU A 201 9.60 -12.10 -18.67
N ILE A 202 9.76 -13.31 -18.17
CA ILE A 202 10.72 -14.28 -18.72
C ILE A 202 10.24 -14.80 -20.08
N LYS A 203 8.95 -15.13 -20.21
CA LYS A 203 8.37 -15.53 -21.50
C LYS A 203 8.51 -14.45 -22.57
N GLU A 204 8.30 -13.17 -22.21
CA GLU A 204 8.52 -12.05 -23.13
C GLU A 204 9.98 -11.97 -23.60
N LYS A 205 10.94 -12.13 -22.70
CA LYS A 205 12.37 -12.10 -23.05
C LYS A 205 12.75 -13.24 -24.00
N GLU A 206 12.23 -14.45 -23.75
CA GLU A 206 12.42 -15.60 -24.63
C GLU A 206 11.81 -15.34 -26.02
N ALA A 207 10.57 -14.87 -26.09
CA ALA A 207 9.89 -14.56 -27.36
C ALA A 207 10.65 -13.51 -28.19
N ILE A 208 11.20 -12.47 -27.56
CA ILE A 208 12.02 -11.46 -28.24
C ILE A 208 13.32 -12.07 -28.79
N ARG A 209 13.95 -13.00 -28.06
CA ARG A 209 15.16 -13.70 -28.52
C ARG A 209 14.87 -14.54 -29.77
N TYR A 210 13.75 -15.25 -29.79
CA TYR A 210 13.34 -16.07 -30.94
C TYR A 210 12.87 -15.24 -32.15
N ARG A 211 12.40 -14.00 -31.97
CA ARG A 211 12.08 -13.09 -33.08
C ARG A 211 13.30 -12.43 -33.74
N LYS A 212 14.45 -12.43 -33.08
CA LYS A 212 15.71 -11.83 -33.57
C LYS A 212 16.61 -12.85 -34.29
N ILE A 213 16.20 -14.11 -34.35
CA ILE A 213 16.80 -15.20 -35.13
C ILE A 213 15.89 -15.40 -36.33
#